data_AF-H3D2T3-F1
#
_entry.id   AF-H3D2T3-F1
#
_cell.length_a   1.000
_cell.length_b   1.000
_cell.length_c   1.000
_cell.angle_alpha   90.00
_cell.angle_beta   90.00
_cell.angle_gamma   90.00
#
_symmetry.space_group_name_H-M   'P 1'
#
loop_
_entity.id
_entity.type
_entity.pdbx_description
1 polymer ?
#
loop_
_entity_poly.entity_id
_entity_poly.type
_entity_poly.pdbx_seq_one_letter_code
_entity_poly.pdbx_strand_id
1 'polypeptide(L)'
;CLHGGSSIPSLTSGDHMFCLCADGFEGKNCETVKNSHCYEGLGFLYRGTASQSESGRTCQDWDAPDPRALPDLDTNSGRHNYCRNLHYRRRPWCYVVKNQQLQWEYCAVPRCNSESSPSLAPPTTTDPGTESTCGQRIRRKQMKIVGGTVATVESHPWVAAIFWRSKSKEKVFRCGGSLISSCWVLTAAHCFPDGSHQKTHRFSVVLGKNALNESKPNMEQKFGVEQIVVHEDFDNTDGNFNNDVALLRLKSKGGKCARDSRTVRSVCLPQQVLQPGLPCQIAGYGKEKHGLWFRSQYLREAQVNIISDDVCRQERYYGNLITDNMFCAGWPDWSQDACEGDSGGPLVCEVNRRFYLFGVISWGDGCAREFRPGVYTRVTNYLRWIEEKIHGSSTFPH
;
A
#
# COMPACT_ATOMS: atom_id res chain seq x y z
N CYS A 1 10.10 -15.56 30.53
CA CYS A 1 10.09 -16.56 29.45
C CYS A 1 9.20 -16.05 28.33
N LEU A 2 9.59 -16.25 27.08
CA LEU A 2 8.86 -15.83 25.88
C LEU A 2 7.99 -16.98 25.35
N HIS A 3 7.08 -16.67 24.41
CA HIS A 3 6.35 -17.64 23.61
C HIS A 3 5.67 -18.79 24.39
N GLY A 4 5.02 -18.45 25.51
CA GLY A 4 4.29 -19.44 26.33
C GLY A 4 5.18 -20.31 27.23
N GLY A 5 6.48 -20.00 27.33
CA GLY A 5 7.38 -20.66 28.28
C GLY A 5 7.02 -20.36 29.73
N SER A 6 7.18 -21.35 30.61
CA SER A 6 6.91 -21.24 32.04
C SER A 6 8.19 -21.00 32.84
N SER A 7 8.19 -19.99 33.70
CA SER A 7 9.31 -19.73 34.60
C SER A 7 9.31 -20.74 35.75
N ILE A 8 10.40 -21.48 35.93
CA ILE A 8 10.56 -22.43 37.03
C ILE A 8 11.78 -22.07 37.90
N PRO A 9 11.71 -22.23 39.23
CA PRO A 9 12.86 -22.03 40.10
C PRO A 9 13.86 -23.18 39.96
N SER A 10 15.14 -22.85 40.11
CA SER A 10 16.25 -23.81 40.16
C SER A 10 16.07 -24.80 41.30
N LEU A 11 16.11 -26.10 40.98
CA LEU A 11 16.02 -27.18 41.97
C LEU A 11 17.18 -27.19 42.97
N THR A 12 18.30 -26.51 42.67
CA THR A 12 19.51 -26.48 43.51
C THR A 12 19.72 -25.17 44.27
N SER A 13 19.25 -24.03 43.75
CA SER A 13 19.49 -22.72 44.36
C SER A 13 18.23 -21.98 44.79
N GLY A 14 17.02 -22.41 44.38
CA GLY A 14 15.74 -21.80 44.77
C GLY A 14 15.46 -20.40 44.19
N ASP A 15 16.50 -19.58 44.01
CA ASP A 15 16.40 -18.17 43.64
C ASP A 15 16.59 -17.90 42.14
N HIS A 16 17.25 -18.82 41.42
CA HIS A 16 17.48 -18.65 39.99
C HIS A 16 16.31 -19.21 39.18
N MET A 17 15.66 -18.35 38.38
CA MET A 17 14.54 -18.75 37.52
C MET A 17 15.05 -19.16 36.13
N PHE A 18 14.63 -20.33 35.66
CA PHE A 18 14.83 -20.83 34.29
C PHE A 18 13.52 -20.81 33.52
N CYS A 19 13.62 -20.85 32.18
CA CYS A 19 12.45 -20.97 31.32
C CYS A 19 12.28 -22.40 30.79
N LEU A 20 11.17 -23.04 31.12
CA LEU A 20 10.69 -24.22 30.41
C LEU A 20 9.93 -23.77 29.17
N CYS A 21 10.42 -24.12 27.99
CA CYS A 21 9.82 -23.72 26.74
C CYS A 21 8.64 -24.60 26.35
N ALA A 22 7.60 -23.98 25.80
CA ALA A 22 6.49 -24.69 25.18
C ALA A 22 6.98 -25.51 23.97
N ASP A 23 6.23 -26.53 23.59
CA ASP A 23 6.58 -27.41 22.46
C ASP A 23 6.84 -26.60 21.18
N GLY A 24 7.96 -26.90 20.53
CA GLY A 24 8.44 -26.18 19.34
C GLY A 24 9.37 -25.00 19.60
N PHE A 25 9.50 -24.52 20.85
CA PHE A 25 10.41 -23.42 21.21
C PHE A 25 11.63 -23.91 21.99
N GLU A 26 12.73 -23.17 21.90
CA GLU A 26 13.99 -23.42 22.61
C GLU A 26 14.74 -22.10 22.89
N GLY A 27 15.89 -22.19 23.55
CA GLY A 27 16.68 -21.03 23.99
C GLY A 27 16.52 -20.74 25.48
N LYS A 28 17.37 -19.86 26.02
CA LYS A 28 17.44 -19.61 27.48
C LYS A 28 16.16 -18.94 28.02
N ASN A 29 15.49 -18.19 27.15
CA ASN A 29 14.26 -17.46 27.40
C ASN A 29 13.12 -17.94 26.48
N CYS A 30 13.27 -19.06 25.76
CA CYS A 30 12.33 -19.57 24.76
C CYS A 30 12.18 -18.67 23.53
N GLU A 31 13.28 -18.05 23.11
CA GLU A 31 13.38 -17.04 22.06
C GLU A 31 13.56 -17.60 20.63
N THR A 32 13.83 -18.89 20.47
CA THR A 32 14.02 -19.56 19.16
C THR A 32 13.03 -20.68 18.93
N VAL A 33 12.83 -21.03 17.65
CA VAL A 33 11.95 -22.13 17.23
C VAL A 33 12.80 -23.31 16.74
N LYS A 34 12.50 -24.51 17.24
CA LYS A 34 13.15 -25.77 16.84
C LYS A 34 13.00 -25.98 15.33
N ASN A 35 14.07 -26.40 14.67
CA ASN A 35 14.11 -26.71 13.23
C ASN A 35 13.73 -25.56 12.27
N SER A 36 13.89 -24.30 12.69
CA SER A 36 13.64 -23.12 11.83
C SER A 36 14.85 -22.78 10.94
N HIS A 37 15.02 -23.53 9.84
CA HIS A 37 16.15 -23.40 8.91
C HIS A 37 15.91 -22.42 7.75
N CYS A 38 14.67 -22.00 7.53
CA CYS A 38 14.27 -21.11 6.44
C CYS A 38 13.34 -20.01 6.97
N TYR A 39 13.18 -18.92 6.21
CA TYR A 39 12.26 -17.83 6.54
C TYR A 39 11.08 -17.75 5.56
N GLU A 40 9.90 -17.42 6.07
CA GLU A 40 8.70 -17.16 5.25
C GLU A 40 8.50 -15.66 5.02
N GLY A 41 7.93 -15.30 3.87
CA GLY A 41 7.71 -13.89 3.51
C GLY A 41 8.98 -13.04 3.52
N LEU A 42 9.03 -12.04 4.42
CA LEU A 42 10.21 -11.21 4.68
C LEU A 42 11.03 -11.67 5.90
N GLY A 43 10.61 -12.72 6.61
CA GLY A 43 11.35 -13.28 7.75
C GLY A 43 11.20 -12.48 9.04
N PHE A 44 10.06 -11.81 9.24
CA PHE A 44 9.73 -11.10 10.48
C PHE A 44 9.58 -12.01 11.69
N LEU A 45 8.87 -13.12 11.47
CA LEU A 45 8.63 -14.15 12.46
C LEU A 45 9.74 -15.21 12.43
N TYR A 46 10.82 -14.98 11.65
CA TYR A 46 11.97 -15.87 11.67
C TYR A 46 12.59 -15.85 13.07
N ARG A 47 12.65 -17.03 13.69
CA ARG A 47 13.20 -17.27 15.03
C ARG A 47 14.21 -18.42 15.00
N GLY A 48 14.85 -18.64 13.86
CA GLY A 48 15.94 -19.61 13.74
C GLY A 48 17.26 -19.11 14.32
N THR A 49 18.26 -19.98 14.29
CA THR A 49 19.58 -19.79 14.93
C THR A 49 20.69 -19.41 13.94
N ALA A 50 20.36 -19.12 12.67
CA ALA A 50 21.35 -18.71 11.69
C ALA A 50 22.08 -17.43 12.15
N SER A 51 23.41 -17.40 12.05
CA SER A 51 24.27 -16.32 12.56
C SER A 51 25.39 -15.93 11.59
N GLN A 52 25.17 -16.15 10.29
CA GLN A 52 26.12 -15.77 9.22
C GLN A 52 25.47 -14.89 8.16
N SER A 53 26.22 -13.87 7.71
CA SER A 53 25.83 -13.04 6.58
C SER A 53 26.03 -13.77 5.24
N GLU A 54 25.43 -13.25 4.17
CA GLU A 54 25.63 -13.75 2.80
C GLU A 54 27.08 -13.65 2.31
N SER A 55 27.87 -12.73 2.88
CA SER A 55 29.29 -12.65 2.58
C SER A 55 30.16 -13.60 3.44
N GLY A 56 29.52 -14.47 4.23
CA GLY A 56 30.18 -15.43 5.11
C GLY A 56 30.72 -14.83 6.40
N ARG A 57 30.37 -13.59 6.75
CA ARG A 57 30.82 -12.94 7.99
C ARG A 57 29.94 -13.35 9.16
N THR A 58 30.56 -13.56 10.32
CA THR A 58 29.86 -13.87 11.57
C THR A 58 29.08 -12.65 12.07
N CYS A 59 27.80 -12.87 12.37
CA CYS A 59 26.94 -11.86 12.96
C CYS A 59 27.45 -11.43 14.34
N GLN A 60 27.30 -10.15 14.64
CA GLN A 60 27.53 -9.56 15.95
C GLN A 60 26.28 -9.68 16.82
N ASP A 61 26.49 -9.68 18.13
CA ASP A 61 25.40 -9.63 19.09
C ASP A 61 24.59 -8.35 18.93
N TRP A 62 23.27 -8.45 19.04
CA TRP A 62 22.38 -7.29 18.94
C TRP A 62 22.60 -6.27 20.08
N ASP A 63 23.15 -6.72 21.21
CA ASP A 63 23.51 -5.90 22.38
C ASP A 63 24.93 -5.30 22.30
N ALA A 64 25.64 -5.44 21.17
CA ALA A 64 26.96 -4.86 21.01
C ALA A 64 26.91 -3.32 21.16
N PRO A 65 27.86 -2.70 21.90
CA PRO A 65 27.74 -1.32 22.34
C PRO A 65 27.91 -0.33 21.18
N ASP A 66 26.81 0.00 20.49
CA ASP A 66 26.73 1.18 19.63
C ASP A 66 26.18 2.36 20.46
N PRO A 67 26.96 3.43 20.70
CA PRO A 67 26.50 4.62 21.41
C PRO A 67 25.38 5.40 20.69
N ARG A 68 24.95 4.97 19.50
CA ARG A 68 23.80 5.53 18.75
C ARG A 68 22.53 4.69 18.81
N ALA A 69 22.58 3.50 19.41
CA ALA A 69 21.38 2.69 19.59
C ALA A 69 20.54 3.29 20.72
N LEU A 70 19.38 3.86 20.39
CA LEU A 70 18.30 4.01 21.36
C LEU A 70 18.03 2.63 21.97
N PRO A 71 17.76 2.52 23.28
CA PRO A 71 17.33 1.27 23.89
C PRO A 71 15.91 0.97 23.40
N ASP A 72 15.79 0.46 22.17
CA ASP A 72 14.53 -0.03 21.65
C ASP A 72 14.16 -1.25 22.47
N LEU A 73 13.01 -1.13 23.12
CA LEU A 73 12.36 -2.09 23.99
C LEU A 73 11.79 -3.27 23.16
N ASP A 74 12.58 -3.83 22.25
CA ASP A 74 12.16 -4.95 21.42
C ASP A 74 12.68 -6.26 22.01
N THR A 75 11.78 -6.92 22.76
CA THR A 75 11.95 -8.23 23.41
C THR A 75 12.36 -9.38 22.48
N ASN A 76 12.48 -9.13 21.17
CA ASN A 76 12.85 -10.11 20.14
C ASN A 76 14.34 -10.14 19.77
N SER A 77 15.14 -9.17 20.21
CA SER A 77 16.55 -9.04 19.81
C SER A 77 17.49 -9.92 20.64
N GLY A 78 17.23 -10.06 21.94
CA GLY A 78 17.95 -10.97 22.85
C GLY A 78 19.47 -10.77 22.95
N ARG A 79 20.10 -11.43 23.94
CA ARG A 79 21.58 -11.55 24.04
C ARG A 79 22.11 -12.64 23.13
N HIS A 80 21.96 -12.48 21.83
CA HIS A 80 22.45 -13.40 20.81
C HIS A 80 22.78 -12.68 19.51
N ASN A 81 23.46 -13.36 18.59
CA ASN A 81 23.81 -12.84 17.26
C ASN A 81 23.00 -13.46 16.12
N TYR A 82 21.87 -14.11 16.42
CA TYR A 82 21.05 -14.75 15.40
C TYR A 82 20.41 -13.72 14.47
N CYS A 83 20.30 -14.06 13.20
CA CYS A 83 19.67 -13.27 12.16
C CYS A 83 18.21 -12.99 12.50
N ARG A 84 17.82 -11.72 12.41
CA ARG A 84 16.47 -11.24 12.66
C ARG A 84 16.09 -10.23 11.59
N ASN A 85 14.80 -9.91 11.49
CA ASN A 85 14.34 -8.83 10.63
C ASN A 85 13.59 -7.76 11.45
N LEU A 86 14.34 -7.09 12.32
CA LEU A 86 13.81 -6.15 13.33
C LEU A 86 13.43 -4.77 12.76
N HIS A 87 13.73 -4.51 11.48
CA HIS A 87 13.52 -3.22 10.83
C HIS A 87 12.94 -3.36 9.42
N TYR A 88 12.08 -4.36 9.20
CA TYR A 88 11.29 -4.46 7.97
C TYR A 88 12.09 -4.41 6.68
N ARG A 89 13.29 -5.01 6.72
CA ARG A 89 14.14 -5.24 5.55
C ARG A 89 13.59 -6.38 4.70
N ARG A 90 14.17 -6.59 3.53
CA ARG A 90 13.67 -7.57 2.53
C ARG A 90 13.79 -9.05 2.97
N ARG A 91 14.61 -9.33 3.98
CA ARG A 91 14.91 -10.66 4.54
C ARG A 91 15.73 -10.51 5.84
N PRO A 92 15.89 -11.58 6.65
CA PRO A 92 16.70 -11.54 7.86
C PRO A 92 18.11 -11.01 7.62
N TRP A 93 18.62 -10.24 8.58
CA TRP A 93 19.91 -9.56 8.53
C TRP A 93 20.56 -9.55 9.91
N CYS A 94 21.84 -9.18 9.96
CA CYS A 94 22.58 -8.98 11.20
C CYS A 94 23.67 -7.93 11.03
N TYR A 95 24.24 -7.47 12.14
CA TYR A 95 25.45 -6.64 12.12
C TYR A 95 26.69 -7.50 11.92
N VAL A 96 27.68 -6.99 11.20
CA VAL A 96 28.99 -7.60 10.96
C VAL A 96 30.06 -6.52 11.06
N VAL A 97 31.28 -6.91 11.44
CA VAL A 97 32.43 -6.00 11.44
C VAL A 97 33.10 -6.06 10.08
N LYS A 98 33.18 -4.93 9.38
CA LYS A 98 33.87 -4.77 8.10
C LYS A 98 34.80 -3.56 8.19
N ASN A 99 36.10 -3.77 7.92
CA ASN A 99 37.12 -2.72 8.02
C ASN A 99 37.09 -1.97 9.37
N GLN A 100 36.99 -2.71 10.48
CA GLN A 100 36.87 -2.18 11.84
C GLN A 100 35.63 -1.29 12.09
N GLN A 101 34.63 -1.32 11.20
CA GLN A 101 33.36 -0.62 11.37
C GLN A 101 32.20 -1.60 11.42
N LEU A 102 31.22 -1.29 12.28
CA LEU A 102 29.98 -2.03 12.36
C LEU A 102 29.10 -1.69 11.14
N GLN A 103 28.77 -2.69 10.34
CA GLN A 103 27.88 -2.56 9.18
C GLN A 103 26.83 -3.65 9.24
N TRP A 104 25.66 -3.43 8.64
CA TRP A 104 24.65 -4.48 8.53
C TRP A 104 24.77 -5.21 7.19
N GLU A 105 24.51 -6.52 7.19
CA GLU A 105 24.45 -7.35 5.99
C GLU A 105 23.26 -8.32 6.06
N TYR A 106 22.73 -8.73 4.91
CA TYR A 106 21.71 -9.78 4.86
C TYR A 106 22.30 -11.12 5.26
N CYS A 107 21.46 -11.96 5.87
CA CYS A 107 21.85 -13.29 6.30
C CYS A 107 21.67 -14.34 5.22
N ALA A 108 22.51 -15.38 5.28
CA ALA A 108 22.45 -16.55 4.43
C ALA A 108 21.35 -17.54 4.89
N VAL A 109 20.13 -17.05 5.09
CA VAL A 109 18.96 -17.89 5.43
C VAL A 109 18.15 -18.09 4.15
N PRO A 110 17.81 -19.33 3.75
CA PRO A 110 16.95 -19.58 2.59
C PRO A 110 15.48 -19.24 2.87
N ARG A 111 14.69 -18.99 1.81
CA ARG A 111 13.22 -18.90 1.93
C ARG A 111 12.61 -20.29 1.98
N CYS A 112 11.61 -20.48 2.81
CA CYS A 112 10.86 -21.75 2.81
C CYS A 112 10.19 -21.93 1.44
N ASN A 113 10.31 -23.14 0.87
CA ASN A 113 9.76 -23.53 -0.44
C ASN A 113 10.39 -22.85 -1.68
N SER A 114 11.65 -22.41 -1.62
CA SER A 114 12.39 -21.96 -2.82
C SER A 114 13.22 -23.07 -3.48
N GLU A 115 12.70 -24.29 -3.57
CA GLU A 115 13.27 -25.33 -4.42
C GLU A 115 12.51 -25.36 -5.76
N SER A 116 13.22 -24.95 -6.81
CA SER A 116 12.95 -25.18 -8.24
C SER A 116 11.48 -25.19 -8.70
N SER A 117 10.99 -24.07 -9.21
CA SER A 117 9.78 -24.07 -10.04
C SER A 117 10.05 -24.76 -11.39
N PRO A 118 9.39 -25.89 -11.73
CA PRO A 118 9.28 -26.29 -13.12
C PRO A 118 8.27 -25.37 -13.80
N SER A 119 8.60 -24.94 -15.01
CA SER A 119 7.70 -24.26 -15.94
C SER A 119 6.40 -25.06 -16.09
N LEU A 120 5.27 -24.49 -15.67
CA LEU A 120 3.95 -24.93 -16.10
C LEU A 120 3.40 -23.95 -17.12
N ALA A 121 3.08 -24.52 -18.28
CA ALA A 121 2.55 -23.87 -19.47
C ALA A 121 1.26 -23.06 -19.19
N PRO A 122 0.97 -22.04 -19.99
CA PRO A 122 -0.23 -21.21 -19.83
C PRO A 122 -1.50 -22.01 -20.18
N PRO A 123 -2.62 -21.82 -19.45
CA PRO A 123 -3.90 -22.22 -19.97
C PRO A 123 -4.23 -21.32 -21.16
N THR A 124 -4.35 -21.95 -22.32
CA THR A 124 -4.91 -21.37 -23.54
C THR A 124 -6.42 -21.57 -23.49
N THR A 125 -7.18 -20.48 -23.42
CA THR A 125 -8.43 -20.32 -24.17
C THR A 125 -8.76 -18.82 -24.26
N THR A 126 -8.54 -18.32 -25.47
CA THR A 126 -9.07 -17.15 -26.19
C THR A 126 -10.35 -16.47 -25.70
N ASP A 127 -10.28 -15.14 -25.61
CA ASP A 127 -11.20 -14.24 -26.34
C ASP A 127 -10.36 -13.14 -27.05
N PRO A 128 -10.35 -13.04 -28.39
CA PRO A 128 -9.59 -12.04 -29.11
C PRO A 128 -10.43 -10.76 -29.28
N GLY A 129 -10.51 -9.97 -28.22
CA GLY A 129 -11.20 -8.68 -28.20
C GLY A 129 -10.49 -7.69 -27.27
N THR A 130 -9.60 -6.88 -27.83
CA THR A 130 -8.74 -5.88 -27.16
C THR A 130 -7.62 -6.47 -26.31
N GLU A 131 -6.38 -6.44 -26.82
CA GLU A 131 -5.21 -6.42 -25.94
C GLU A 131 -5.35 -5.20 -25.04
N SER A 132 -5.91 -5.39 -23.85
CA SER A 132 -6.01 -4.34 -22.85
C SER A 132 -4.60 -3.81 -22.61
N THR A 133 -4.38 -2.50 -22.76
CA THR A 133 -3.11 -1.79 -22.51
C THR A 133 -3.03 -1.23 -21.08
N CYS A 134 -4.03 -1.53 -20.24
CA CYS A 134 -4.14 -1.00 -18.88
C CYS A 134 -2.89 -1.29 -18.04
N GLY A 135 -2.66 -0.51 -16.99
CA GLY A 135 -1.62 -0.77 -16.00
C GLY A 135 -0.19 -0.74 -16.56
N GLN A 136 0.00 -0.24 -17.78
CA GLN A 136 1.31 -0.08 -18.39
C GLN A 136 1.76 1.39 -18.29
N ARG A 137 3.03 1.60 -17.98
CA ARG A 137 3.70 2.90 -17.99
C ARG A 137 5.06 2.81 -18.64
N ILE A 138 5.57 3.91 -19.15
CA ILE A 138 6.92 3.94 -19.74
C ILE A 138 7.94 3.86 -18.59
N ARG A 139 8.69 2.75 -18.52
CA ARG A 139 9.76 2.57 -17.54
C ARG A 139 10.91 3.52 -17.85
N ARG A 140 10.97 4.68 -17.19
CA ARG A 140 12.21 5.46 -17.07
C ARG A 140 12.97 4.97 -15.84
N LYS A 141 14.29 4.81 -15.96
CA LYS A 141 15.20 4.60 -14.82
C LYS A 141 15.21 5.88 -13.97
N GLN A 142 14.23 6.06 -13.10
CA GLN A 142 14.30 7.12 -12.08
C GLN A 142 15.15 6.61 -10.90
N MET A 143 16.09 7.45 -10.48
CA MET A 143 16.86 7.26 -9.25
C MET A 143 15.89 7.43 -8.07
N LYS A 144 15.74 6.38 -7.26
CA LYS A 144 14.85 6.36 -6.09
C LYS A 144 15.46 7.23 -4.98
N ILE A 145 14.73 8.25 -4.53
CA ILE A 145 15.04 9.05 -3.34
C ILE A 145 13.85 8.90 -2.37
N VAL A 146 14.12 8.79 -1.07
CA VAL A 146 13.16 8.39 -0.02
C VAL A 146 12.40 9.61 0.53
N GLY A 147 11.07 9.50 0.76
CA GLY A 147 10.29 10.49 1.54
C GLY A 147 9.14 11.23 0.83
N GLY A 148 8.41 10.61 -0.11
CA GLY A 148 7.34 11.30 -0.86
C GLY A 148 7.91 12.21 -1.95
N THR A 149 8.19 11.64 -3.13
CA THR A 149 8.91 12.34 -4.19
C THR A 149 7.99 13.05 -5.16
N VAL A 150 8.45 14.17 -5.72
CA VAL A 150 7.81 14.75 -6.92
C VAL A 150 7.75 13.65 -7.98
N ALA A 151 6.55 13.29 -8.38
CA ALA A 151 6.28 12.33 -9.43
C ALA A 151 5.99 13.07 -10.73
N THR A 152 6.15 12.37 -11.85
CA THR A 152 5.64 12.85 -13.13
C THR A 152 4.42 12.04 -13.51
N VAL A 153 3.48 12.62 -14.23
CA VAL A 153 2.26 11.93 -14.62
C VAL A 153 2.54 10.74 -15.56
N GLU A 154 3.70 10.68 -16.20
CA GLU A 154 4.16 9.49 -16.92
C GLU A 154 4.49 8.30 -16.00
N SER A 155 4.84 8.54 -14.73
CA SER A 155 5.00 7.46 -13.74
C SER A 155 3.64 6.96 -13.23
N HIS A 156 2.60 7.79 -13.25
CA HIS A 156 1.23 7.39 -12.88
C HIS A 156 0.18 7.89 -13.89
N PRO A 157 0.17 7.36 -15.13
CA PRO A 157 -0.65 7.88 -16.23
C PRO A 157 -2.16 7.66 -16.03
N TRP A 158 -2.55 6.93 -14.99
CA TRP A 158 -3.93 6.69 -14.58
C TRP A 158 -4.47 7.70 -13.57
N VAL A 159 -3.63 8.58 -13.00
CA VAL A 159 -4.09 9.57 -12.02
C VAL A 159 -5.03 10.58 -12.66
N ALA A 160 -6.20 10.76 -12.05
CA ALA A 160 -7.18 11.76 -12.40
C ALA A 160 -7.26 12.86 -11.34
N ALA A 161 -7.23 14.12 -11.77
CA ALA A 161 -7.48 15.27 -10.89
C ALA A 161 -8.93 15.73 -11.05
N ILE A 162 -9.71 15.65 -9.98
CA ILE A 162 -11.12 16.04 -9.94
C ILE A 162 -11.22 17.46 -9.39
N PHE A 163 -11.82 18.35 -10.18
CA PHE A 163 -12.04 19.75 -9.80
C PHE A 163 -13.52 20.03 -9.61
N TRP A 164 -13.82 20.85 -8.61
CA TRP A 164 -15.13 21.43 -8.38
C TRP A 164 -15.12 22.92 -8.72
N ARG A 165 -16.19 23.39 -9.36
CA ARG A 165 -16.42 24.80 -9.64
C ARG A 165 -17.27 25.42 -8.54
N SER A 166 -16.69 26.36 -7.80
CA SER A 166 -17.38 27.11 -6.76
C SER A 166 -18.44 28.05 -7.35
N LYS A 167 -19.29 28.64 -6.49
CA LYS A 167 -20.23 29.68 -6.90
C LYS A 167 -19.53 30.92 -7.49
N SER A 168 -18.32 31.24 -7.03
CA SER A 168 -17.47 32.32 -7.55
C SER A 168 -16.78 31.98 -8.88
N LYS A 169 -17.12 30.85 -9.51
CA LYS A 169 -16.55 30.31 -10.76
C LYS A 169 -15.09 29.87 -10.67
N GLU A 170 -14.49 29.92 -9.49
CA GLU A 170 -13.16 29.38 -9.22
C GLU A 170 -13.17 27.85 -9.34
N LYS A 171 -12.11 27.30 -9.95
CA LYS A 171 -11.90 25.85 -10.04
C LYS A 171 -10.98 25.44 -8.90
N VAL A 172 -11.50 24.63 -8.00
CA VAL A 172 -10.77 24.14 -6.84
C VAL A 172 -10.56 22.65 -6.98
N PHE A 173 -9.32 22.20 -6.76
CA PHE A 173 -9.01 20.78 -6.69
C PHE A 173 -9.79 20.15 -5.53
N ARG A 174 -10.52 19.08 -5.82
CA ARG A 174 -11.41 18.41 -4.86
C ARG A 174 -10.80 17.10 -4.37
N CYS A 175 -10.47 16.21 -5.29
CA CYS A 175 -10.01 14.86 -5.01
C CYS A 175 -9.14 14.31 -6.16
N GLY A 176 -8.41 13.24 -5.87
CA GLY A 176 -7.83 12.35 -6.85
C GLY A 176 -8.83 11.35 -7.44
N GLY A 177 -8.36 10.53 -8.35
CA GLY A 177 -9.12 9.48 -9.03
C GLY A 177 -8.20 8.59 -9.84
N SER A 178 -8.74 7.48 -10.33
CA SER A 178 -8.04 6.50 -11.15
C SER A 178 -8.81 6.24 -12.45
N LEU A 179 -8.20 6.48 -13.60
CA LEU A 179 -8.77 6.10 -14.89
C LEU A 179 -8.76 4.58 -15.01
N ILE A 180 -9.93 3.94 -15.03
CA ILE A 180 -10.07 2.47 -15.12
C ILE A 180 -10.49 2.01 -16.51
N SER A 181 -11.13 2.89 -17.29
CA SER A 181 -11.38 2.71 -18.72
C SER A 181 -11.44 4.08 -19.40
N SER A 182 -11.56 4.12 -20.74
CA SER A 182 -11.50 5.37 -21.49
C SER A 182 -12.53 6.41 -21.05
N CYS A 183 -13.72 5.98 -20.58
CA CYS A 183 -14.79 6.87 -20.14
C CYS A 183 -15.06 6.84 -18.63
N TRP A 184 -14.34 6.06 -17.84
CA TRP A 184 -14.65 5.86 -16.42
C TRP A 184 -13.46 6.10 -15.50
N VAL A 185 -13.70 6.89 -14.46
CA VAL A 185 -12.78 7.16 -13.36
C VAL A 185 -13.35 6.62 -12.06
N LEU A 186 -12.57 5.84 -11.33
CA LEU A 186 -12.88 5.39 -9.97
C LEU A 186 -12.31 6.40 -8.95
N THR A 187 -13.05 6.72 -7.90
CA THR A 187 -12.64 7.65 -6.84
C THR A 187 -13.40 7.33 -5.55
N ALA A 188 -13.24 8.15 -4.51
CA ALA A 188 -13.93 8.01 -3.23
C ALA A 188 -15.31 8.70 -3.26
N ALA A 189 -16.28 8.14 -2.53
CA ALA A 189 -17.63 8.67 -2.43
C ALA A 189 -17.69 9.98 -1.62
N HIS A 190 -16.90 10.10 -0.55
CA HIS A 190 -16.86 11.28 0.31
C HIS A 190 -16.38 12.55 -0.42
N CYS A 191 -15.81 12.40 -1.62
CA CYS A 191 -15.52 13.53 -2.50
C CYS A 191 -16.78 14.31 -2.91
N PHE A 192 -17.96 13.70 -2.77
CA PHE A 192 -19.27 14.22 -3.18
C PHE A 192 -20.29 14.36 -2.04
N PRO A 193 -20.01 15.15 -0.98
CA PRO A 193 -20.91 15.30 0.16
C PRO A 193 -22.21 16.03 -0.22
N ASP A 194 -23.23 15.92 0.63
CA ASP A 194 -24.46 16.72 0.60
C ASP A 194 -25.18 16.75 -0.76
N GLY A 195 -25.26 15.59 -1.43
CA GLY A 195 -25.91 15.46 -2.73
C GLY A 195 -25.16 16.17 -3.87
N SER A 196 -23.91 16.59 -3.67
CA SER A 196 -23.14 17.30 -4.71
C SER A 196 -22.93 16.46 -5.96
N HIS A 197 -22.99 15.11 -5.87
CA HIS A 197 -22.96 14.20 -7.01
C HIS A 197 -24.05 14.49 -8.07
N GLN A 198 -25.19 15.10 -7.68
CA GLN A 198 -26.25 15.51 -8.62
C GLN A 198 -25.87 16.74 -9.46
N LYS A 199 -24.85 17.50 -9.05
CA LYS A 199 -24.38 18.74 -9.69
C LYS A 199 -23.22 18.47 -10.64
N THR A 200 -23.37 17.48 -11.53
CA THR A 200 -22.30 17.02 -12.46
C THR A 200 -21.65 18.16 -13.26
N HIS A 201 -22.44 19.17 -13.66
CA HIS A 201 -21.96 20.36 -14.38
C HIS A 201 -20.92 21.21 -13.62
N ARG A 202 -20.78 21.03 -12.30
CA ARG A 202 -19.75 21.70 -11.48
C ARG A 202 -18.46 20.91 -11.39
N PHE A 203 -18.45 19.65 -11.84
CA PHE A 203 -17.26 18.83 -11.80
C PHE A 203 -16.58 18.77 -13.17
N SER A 204 -15.25 18.70 -13.12
CA SER A 204 -14.43 18.40 -14.29
C SER A 204 -13.26 17.52 -13.88
N VAL A 205 -12.87 16.63 -14.79
CA VAL A 205 -11.73 15.74 -14.61
C VAL A 205 -10.61 16.18 -15.54
N VAL A 206 -9.38 16.20 -15.02
CA VAL A 206 -8.18 16.40 -15.82
C VAL A 206 -7.25 15.20 -15.66
N LEU A 207 -6.92 14.56 -16.76
CA LEU A 207 -5.94 13.48 -16.86
C LEU A 207 -4.61 14.04 -17.37
N GLY A 208 -3.48 13.42 -17.03
CA GLY A 208 -2.17 13.85 -17.55
C GLY A 208 -1.62 15.14 -16.94
N LYS A 209 -2.03 15.46 -15.70
CA LYS A 209 -1.69 16.71 -15.01
C LYS A 209 -0.45 16.55 -14.12
N ASN A 210 0.56 17.39 -14.29
CA ASN A 210 1.74 17.38 -13.40
C ASN A 210 1.58 18.33 -12.21
N ALA A 211 1.02 19.53 -12.46
CA ALA A 211 0.81 20.53 -11.44
C ALA A 211 -0.62 21.08 -11.47
N LEU A 212 -1.19 21.36 -10.29
CA LEU A 212 -2.56 21.84 -10.10
C LEU A 212 -2.79 23.22 -10.78
N ASN A 213 -1.81 24.11 -10.66
CA ASN A 213 -1.85 25.50 -11.14
C ASN A 213 -1.33 25.70 -12.59
N GLU A 214 -0.66 24.71 -13.19
CA GLU A 214 -0.19 24.78 -14.58
C GLU A 214 -1.16 24.08 -15.53
N SER A 215 -1.14 24.44 -16.81
CA SER A 215 -1.89 23.72 -17.85
C SER A 215 -0.98 23.41 -19.02
N LYS A 216 -0.73 22.13 -19.31
CA LYS A 216 0.09 21.66 -20.43
C LYS A 216 -0.78 20.98 -21.50
N PRO A 217 -1.25 21.69 -22.56
CA PRO A 217 -2.23 21.16 -23.52
C PRO A 217 -1.81 19.87 -24.21
N ASN A 218 -0.50 19.66 -24.42
CA ASN A 218 0.04 18.48 -25.09
C ASN A 218 0.15 17.24 -24.19
N MET A 219 -0.10 17.40 -22.88
CA MET A 219 -0.02 16.33 -21.88
C MET A 219 -1.39 16.05 -21.23
N GLU A 220 -2.24 17.08 -21.13
CA GLU A 220 -3.49 17.03 -20.39
C GLU A 220 -4.71 16.73 -21.27
N GLN A 221 -5.63 15.92 -20.75
CA GLN A 221 -6.97 15.73 -21.33
C GLN A 221 -8.03 16.15 -20.31
N LYS A 222 -8.85 17.14 -20.69
CA LYS A 222 -9.86 17.76 -19.82
C LYS A 222 -11.26 17.31 -20.20
N PHE A 223 -12.04 16.82 -19.24
CA PHE A 223 -13.40 16.32 -19.45
C PHE A 223 -14.39 16.99 -18.49
N GLY A 224 -15.60 17.25 -18.96
CA GLY A 224 -16.73 17.45 -18.06
C GLY A 224 -17.20 16.10 -17.52
N VAL A 225 -18.03 16.10 -16.49
CA VAL A 225 -18.62 14.88 -15.94
C VAL A 225 -20.04 14.71 -16.46
N GLU A 226 -20.35 13.54 -17.00
CA GLU A 226 -21.68 13.15 -17.47
C GLU A 226 -22.52 12.62 -16.31
N GLN A 227 -21.96 11.72 -15.52
CA GLN A 227 -22.63 11.04 -14.40
C GLN A 227 -21.64 10.80 -13.26
N ILE A 228 -22.15 10.90 -12.03
CA ILE A 228 -21.45 10.50 -10.80
C ILE A 228 -22.32 9.41 -10.15
N VAL A 229 -21.75 8.24 -9.93
CA VAL A 229 -22.40 7.09 -9.29
C VAL A 229 -21.70 6.85 -7.96
N VAL A 230 -22.34 7.25 -6.87
CA VAL A 230 -21.88 6.94 -5.50
C VAL A 230 -22.40 5.56 -5.14
N HIS A 231 -21.60 4.74 -4.46
CA HIS A 231 -22.05 3.44 -3.98
C HIS A 231 -23.28 3.60 -3.09
N GLU A 232 -24.29 2.75 -3.31
CA GLU A 232 -25.62 2.85 -2.69
C GLU A 232 -25.55 2.72 -1.16
N ASP A 233 -24.65 1.86 -0.68
CA ASP A 233 -24.43 1.62 0.74
C ASP A 233 -23.34 2.52 1.36
N PHE A 234 -22.91 3.60 0.68
CA PHE A 234 -21.98 4.56 1.28
C PHE A 234 -22.72 5.42 2.30
N ASP A 235 -22.28 5.32 3.55
CA ASP A 235 -22.69 6.20 4.63
C ASP A 235 -21.47 6.65 5.44
N ASN A 236 -21.43 7.93 5.79
CA ASN A 236 -20.39 8.52 6.62
C ASN A 236 -20.89 9.05 7.97
N THR A 237 -22.17 8.84 8.30
CA THR A 237 -22.79 9.33 9.55
C THR A 237 -22.03 8.85 10.78
N ASP A 238 -21.62 7.59 10.80
CA ASP A 238 -20.86 6.96 11.89
C ASP A 238 -19.35 7.18 11.79
N GLY A 239 -18.88 7.93 10.79
CA GLY A 239 -17.45 8.23 10.59
C GLY A 239 -16.59 7.02 10.19
N ASN A 240 -17.17 5.86 9.89
CA ASN A 240 -16.43 4.65 9.50
C ASN A 240 -16.09 4.60 8.00
N PHE A 241 -16.71 5.44 7.15
CA PHE A 241 -16.50 5.52 5.69
C PHE A 241 -16.64 4.17 4.96
N ASN A 242 -17.50 3.28 5.44
CA ASN A 242 -17.75 2.01 4.75
C ASN A 242 -18.34 2.26 3.35
N ASN A 243 -17.91 1.47 2.36
CA ASN A 243 -18.31 1.64 0.96
C ASN A 243 -17.94 2.99 0.33
N ASP A 244 -16.84 3.60 0.78
CA ASP A 244 -16.35 4.87 0.23
C ASP A 244 -15.75 4.72 -1.18
N VAL A 245 -16.61 4.53 -2.17
CA VAL A 245 -16.27 4.38 -3.59
C VAL A 245 -17.32 5.02 -4.49
N ALA A 246 -16.85 5.65 -5.57
CA ALA A 246 -17.69 6.26 -6.58
C ALA A 246 -17.09 6.14 -7.99
N LEU A 247 -17.95 6.17 -9.00
CA LEU A 247 -17.60 6.16 -10.42
C LEU A 247 -18.00 7.48 -11.09
N LEU A 248 -17.10 8.01 -11.91
CA LEU A 248 -17.35 9.20 -12.73
C LEU A 248 -17.33 8.79 -14.20
N ARG A 249 -18.44 9.02 -14.89
CA ARG A 249 -18.52 8.90 -16.34
C ARG A 249 -18.08 10.21 -16.99
N LEU A 250 -17.05 10.14 -17.82
CA LEU A 250 -16.50 11.29 -18.53
C LEU A 250 -17.42 11.69 -19.69
N LYS A 251 -17.71 12.99 -19.81
CA LYS A 251 -18.47 13.52 -20.94
C LYS A 251 -17.67 13.38 -22.22
N SER A 252 -18.17 12.55 -23.14
CA SER A 252 -17.58 12.28 -24.44
C SER A 252 -17.42 13.54 -25.30
N LYS A 253 -16.32 13.64 -26.05
CA LYS A 253 -16.05 14.69 -27.04
C LYS A 253 -15.97 14.07 -28.43
N GLY A 254 -16.99 14.30 -29.25
CA GLY A 254 -17.06 13.71 -30.59
C GLY A 254 -17.09 12.17 -30.57
N GLY A 255 -17.84 11.59 -29.63
CA GLY A 255 -17.99 10.13 -29.50
C GLY A 255 -16.80 9.43 -28.82
N LYS A 256 -15.76 10.15 -28.38
CA LYS A 256 -14.57 9.58 -27.72
C LYS A 256 -14.31 10.24 -26.36
N CYS A 257 -13.88 9.46 -25.37
CA CYS A 257 -13.44 9.94 -24.06
C CYS A 257 -11.91 10.07 -24.00
N ALA A 258 -11.26 9.54 -22.95
CA ALA A 258 -9.81 9.55 -22.82
C ALA A 258 -9.14 8.73 -23.93
N ARG A 259 -8.06 9.29 -24.49
CA ARG A 259 -7.20 8.63 -25.47
C ARG A 259 -5.89 8.23 -24.82
N ASP A 260 -5.43 7.02 -25.08
CA ASP A 260 -4.14 6.57 -24.58
C ASP A 260 -2.99 7.45 -25.09
N SER A 261 -2.08 7.80 -24.19
CA SER A 261 -0.88 8.58 -24.46
C SER A 261 0.25 8.14 -23.52
N ARG A 262 1.34 8.91 -23.48
CA ARG A 262 2.42 8.71 -22.49
C ARG A 262 2.03 9.15 -21.08
N THR A 263 1.04 10.04 -20.98
CA THR A 263 0.61 10.73 -19.75
C THR A 263 -0.81 10.35 -19.32
N VAL A 264 -1.54 9.62 -20.17
CA VAL A 264 -2.93 9.19 -19.94
C VAL A 264 -3.07 7.74 -20.36
N ARG A 265 -3.33 6.84 -19.40
CA ARG A 265 -3.60 5.41 -19.61
C ARG A 265 -4.48 4.90 -18.50
N SER A 266 -5.28 3.87 -18.76
CA SER A 266 -6.03 3.22 -17.68
C SER A 266 -5.13 2.37 -16.79
N VAL A 267 -5.49 2.21 -15.52
CA VAL A 267 -4.96 1.19 -14.62
C VAL A 267 -5.81 -0.07 -14.71
N CYS A 268 -5.21 -1.24 -14.48
CA CYS A 268 -5.97 -2.49 -14.47
C CYS A 268 -6.77 -2.65 -13.17
N LEU A 269 -7.94 -3.28 -13.28
CA LEU A 269 -8.66 -3.78 -12.11
C LEU A 269 -8.09 -5.16 -11.72
N PRO A 270 -7.87 -5.44 -10.43
CA PRO A 270 -7.30 -6.69 -9.96
C PRO A 270 -8.30 -7.85 -10.12
N GLN A 271 -7.80 -9.04 -10.48
CA GLN A 271 -8.58 -10.30 -10.46
C GLN A 271 -8.12 -11.24 -9.32
N GLN A 272 -7.09 -10.85 -8.58
CA GLN A 272 -6.45 -11.65 -7.55
C GLN A 272 -6.60 -10.97 -6.20
N VAL A 273 -6.59 -11.76 -5.14
CA VAL A 273 -6.63 -11.28 -3.75
C VAL A 273 -5.28 -10.66 -3.40
N LEU A 274 -5.32 -9.50 -2.75
CA LEU A 274 -4.15 -8.77 -2.28
C LEU A 274 -3.46 -9.53 -1.14
N GLN A 275 -2.14 -9.68 -1.22
CA GLN A 275 -1.34 -10.32 -0.16
C GLN A 275 -0.69 -9.24 0.73
N PRO A 276 -0.74 -9.38 2.07
CA PRO A 276 -0.04 -8.48 2.98
C PRO A 276 1.47 -8.39 2.70
N GLY A 277 2.07 -7.24 2.99
CA GLY A 277 3.49 -6.98 2.76
C GLY A 277 3.89 -6.74 1.30
N LEU A 278 2.95 -6.77 0.35
CA LEU A 278 3.20 -6.40 -1.04
C LEU A 278 3.53 -4.88 -1.12
N PRO A 279 4.65 -4.49 -1.74
CA PRO A 279 4.96 -3.07 -1.94
C PRO A 279 4.09 -2.49 -3.06
N CYS A 280 3.38 -1.43 -2.72
CA CYS A 280 2.48 -0.71 -3.60
C CYS A 280 2.89 0.77 -3.67
N GLN A 281 2.26 1.50 -4.59
CA GLN A 281 2.51 2.91 -4.82
C GLN A 281 1.20 3.67 -4.72
N ILE A 282 1.25 4.81 -4.04
CA ILE A 282 0.18 5.80 -4.02
C ILE A 282 0.63 7.05 -4.75
N ALA A 283 -0.31 7.77 -5.34
CA ALA A 283 -0.03 9.04 -6.02
C ALA A 283 -1.18 10.02 -5.92
N GLY A 284 -0.87 11.30 -5.75
CA GLY A 284 -1.88 12.35 -5.62
C GLY A 284 -1.29 13.76 -5.42
N TYR A 285 -2.18 14.70 -5.11
CA TYR A 285 -1.87 16.12 -4.90
C TYR A 285 -2.28 16.57 -3.49
N GLY A 286 -2.29 15.65 -2.53
CA GLY A 286 -2.62 15.92 -1.14
C GLY A 286 -1.58 16.79 -0.44
N LYS A 287 -1.83 17.03 0.84
CA LYS A 287 -0.88 17.72 1.73
C LYS A 287 0.35 16.86 1.90
N GLU A 288 1.51 17.49 2.01
CA GLU A 288 2.76 16.77 2.25
C GLU A 288 2.91 16.36 3.73
N LYS A 289 2.20 17.04 4.63
CA LYS A 289 2.13 16.77 6.06
C LYS A 289 0.76 17.17 6.61
N HIS A 290 0.34 16.49 7.68
CA HIS A 290 -0.85 16.88 8.42
C HIS A 290 -0.73 18.32 8.95
N GLY A 291 -1.84 19.06 8.98
CA GLY A 291 -1.88 20.44 9.48
C GLY A 291 -1.37 21.52 8.52
N LEU A 292 -0.81 21.18 7.36
CA LEU A 292 -0.51 22.19 6.33
C LEU A 292 -1.80 22.84 5.82
N TRP A 293 -1.77 24.15 5.62
CA TRP A 293 -2.92 24.90 5.08
C TRP A 293 -3.03 24.80 3.55
N PHE A 294 -1.96 24.34 2.88
CA PHE A 294 -1.90 24.17 1.43
C PHE A 294 -1.60 22.70 1.06
N ARG A 295 -2.05 22.33 -0.14
CA ARG A 295 -1.80 21.03 -0.77
C ARG A 295 -0.57 21.10 -1.67
N SER A 296 0.02 19.95 -2.01
CA SER A 296 1.12 19.93 -2.96
C SER A 296 0.64 20.43 -4.32
N GLN A 297 1.38 21.37 -4.90
CA GLN A 297 1.07 21.87 -6.24
C GLN A 297 1.43 20.86 -7.32
N TYR A 298 2.39 19.96 -7.03
CA TYR A 298 2.90 18.97 -7.96
C TYR A 298 2.43 17.58 -7.56
N LEU A 299 2.26 16.69 -8.55
CA LEU A 299 1.97 15.28 -8.30
C LEU A 299 3.08 14.68 -7.43
N ARG A 300 2.67 13.97 -6.38
CA ARG A 300 3.56 13.23 -5.49
C ARG A 300 3.31 11.74 -5.62
N GLU A 301 4.33 10.95 -5.32
CA GLU A 301 4.21 9.51 -5.13
C GLU A 301 4.88 9.07 -3.83
N ALA A 302 4.36 8.02 -3.23
CA ALA A 302 4.97 7.33 -2.11
C ALA A 302 4.84 5.82 -2.28
N GLN A 303 5.77 5.08 -1.66
CA GLN A 303 5.66 3.64 -1.53
C GLN A 303 5.02 3.31 -0.19
N VAL A 304 4.13 2.32 -0.19
CA VAL A 304 3.45 1.81 1.00
C VAL A 304 3.41 0.29 0.93
N ASN A 305 3.37 -0.37 2.09
CA ASN A 305 3.13 -1.79 2.18
C ASN A 305 1.72 -2.04 2.70
N ILE A 306 1.10 -3.10 2.17
CA ILE A 306 -0.18 -3.58 2.70
C ILE A 306 0.04 -4.12 4.12
N ILE A 307 -0.74 -3.61 5.06
CA ILE A 307 -0.76 -4.09 6.44
C ILE A 307 -1.88 -5.14 6.53
N SER A 308 -1.63 -6.23 7.25
CA SER A 308 -2.60 -7.31 7.38
C SER A 308 -3.82 -6.87 8.20
N ASP A 309 -4.97 -7.46 7.89
CA ASP A 309 -6.26 -7.05 8.48
C ASP A 309 -6.28 -7.27 9.99
N ASP A 310 -5.62 -8.33 10.48
CA ASP A 310 -5.47 -8.63 11.91
C ASP A 310 -4.68 -7.56 12.67
N VAL A 311 -3.69 -6.94 12.03
CA VAL A 311 -2.93 -5.82 12.62
C VAL A 311 -3.72 -4.53 12.54
N CYS A 312 -4.31 -4.24 11.38
CA CYS A 312 -5.11 -3.03 11.12
C CYS A 312 -6.32 -2.92 12.08
N ARG A 313 -6.92 -4.06 12.46
CA ARG A 313 -8.04 -4.17 13.41
C ARG A 313 -7.66 -4.21 14.88
N GLN A 314 -6.38 -4.14 15.23
CA GLN A 314 -6.00 -4.03 16.64
C GLN A 314 -6.49 -2.71 17.22
N GLU A 315 -6.88 -2.71 18.50
CA GLU A 315 -7.34 -1.51 19.22
C GLU A 315 -6.28 -0.39 19.22
N ARG A 316 -5.00 -0.77 19.24
CA ARG A 316 -3.89 0.19 19.12
C ARG A 316 -3.92 0.95 17.79
N TYR A 317 -4.50 0.38 16.75
CA TYR A 317 -4.66 0.98 15.42
C TYR A 317 -6.05 1.63 15.31
N TYR A 318 -7.00 0.95 14.67
CA TYR A 318 -8.34 1.45 14.39
C TYR A 318 -9.45 0.58 14.97
N GLY A 319 -9.13 -0.58 15.55
CA GLY A 319 -10.12 -1.46 16.17
C GLY A 319 -11.26 -1.82 15.22
N ASN A 320 -12.49 -1.62 15.70
CA ASN A 320 -13.73 -1.95 14.99
C ASN A 320 -14.10 -0.98 13.86
N LEU A 321 -13.34 0.09 13.63
CA LEU A 321 -13.60 1.02 12.52
C LEU A 321 -13.23 0.42 11.15
N ILE A 322 -12.40 -0.64 11.12
CA ILE A 322 -11.97 -1.29 9.89
C ILE A 322 -12.94 -2.42 9.51
N THR A 323 -13.67 -2.22 8.42
CA THR A 323 -14.57 -3.23 7.86
C THR A 323 -13.85 -4.19 6.91
N ASP A 324 -14.54 -5.22 6.42
CA ASP A 324 -14.00 -6.15 5.39
C ASP A 324 -13.80 -5.47 4.03
N ASN A 325 -14.43 -4.30 3.83
CA ASN A 325 -14.32 -3.48 2.63
C ASN A 325 -13.13 -2.52 2.65
N MET A 326 -12.32 -2.57 3.70
CA MET A 326 -11.17 -1.70 3.89
C MET A 326 -9.90 -2.51 4.09
N PHE A 327 -8.77 -1.84 3.91
CA PHE A 327 -7.48 -2.32 4.37
C PHE A 327 -6.57 -1.13 4.73
N CYS A 328 -5.58 -1.39 5.57
CA CYS A 328 -4.55 -0.42 5.92
C CYS A 328 -3.35 -0.58 4.98
N ALA A 329 -2.73 0.54 4.60
CA ALA A 329 -1.40 0.52 4.03
C ALA A 329 -0.59 1.71 4.54
N GLY A 330 0.69 1.46 4.79
CA GLY A 330 1.62 2.46 5.26
C GLY A 330 3.04 2.02 5.01
N TRP A 331 3.98 2.95 5.04
CA TRP A 331 5.38 2.58 4.96
C TRP A 331 5.86 2.04 6.33
N PRO A 332 6.73 1.01 6.38
CA PRO A 332 7.02 0.30 7.63
C PRO A 332 7.62 1.14 8.76
N ASP A 333 8.31 2.23 8.43
CA ASP A 333 8.90 3.16 9.42
C ASP A 333 8.03 4.40 9.70
N TRP A 334 6.79 4.42 9.18
CA TRP A 334 5.84 5.52 9.33
C TRP A 334 6.30 6.86 8.74
N SER A 335 7.33 6.90 7.89
CA SER A 335 7.76 8.14 7.22
C SER A 335 6.87 8.56 6.05
N GLN A 336 6.06 7.65 5.52
CA GLN A 336 5.31 7.84 4.29
C GLN A 336 3.92 7.21 4.38
N ASP A 337 2.91 7.99 3.97
CA ASP A 337 1.51 7.61 3.96
C ASP A 337 0.72 8.52 3.01
N ALA A 338 -0.51 8.15 2.70
CA ALA A 338 -1.47 9.07 2.07
C ALA A 338 -1.85 10.17 3.06
N CYS A 339 -2.18 11.36 2.55
CA CYS A 339 -2.54 12.50 3.39
C CYS A 339 -3.78 13.23 2.84
N GLU A 340 -4.30 14.19 3.61
CA GLU A 340 -5.47 14.96 3.21
C GLU A 340 -5.33 15.54 1.80
N GLY A 341 -6.32 15.29 0.94
CA GLY A 341 -6.32 15.75 -0.45
C GLY A 341 -5.78 14.72 -1.46
N ASP A 342 -5.22 13.59 -1.02
CA ASP A 342 -5.01 12.42 -1.88
C ASP A 342 -6.29 11.57 -2.03
N SER A 343 -7.33 11.88 -1.25
CA SER A 343 -8.65 11.26 -1.27
C SER A 343 -9.15 10.94 -2.68
N GLY A 344 -9.61 9.71 -2.88
CA GLY A 344 -10.03 9.17 -4.16
C GLY A 344 -8.89 8.74 -5.10
N GLY A 345 -7.64 9.05 -4.76
CA GLY A 345 -6.46 8.67 -5.53
C GLY A 345 -6.16 7.17 -5.50
N PRO A 346 -5.28 6.71 -6.41
CA PRO A 346 -4.92 5.29 -6.54
C PRO A 346 -3.98 4.79 -5.45
N LEU A 347 -4.20 3.55 -4.99
CA LEU A 347 -3.16 2.65 -4.53
C LEU A 347 -2.99 1.52 -5.55
N VAL A 348 -1.82 1.47 -6.19
CA VAL A 348 -1.49 0.51 -7.25
C VAL A 348 -0.33 -0.39 -6.88
N CYS A 349 -0.42 -1.67 -7.22
CA CYS A 349 0.64 -2.64 -6.99
C CYS A 349 1.08 -3.26 -8.32
N GLU A 350 2.39 -3.49 -8.48
CA GLU A 350 2.95 -4.09 -9.69
C GLU A 350 2.93 -5.62 -9.58
N VAL A 351 2.16 -6.28 -10.45
CA VAL A 351 2.08 -7.74 -10.56
C VAL A 351 2.40 -8.11 -12.00
N ASN A 352 3.38 -9.01 -12.21
CA ASN A 352 3.81 -9.45 -13.55
C ASN A 352 4.08 -8.28 -14.53
N ARG A 353 4.77 -7.24 -14.04
CA ARG A 353 5.12 -5.99 -14.78
C ARG A 353 3.94 -5.12 -15.19
N ARG A 354 2.79 -5.27 -14.51
CA ARG A 354 1.57 -4.52 -14.77
C ARG A 354 1.00 -3.97 -13.47
N PHE A 355 0.48 -2.75 -13.52
CA PHE A 355 -0.09 -2.07 -12.37
C PHE A 355 -1.58 -2.33 -12.24
N TYR A 356 -2.00 -2.78 -11.06
CA TYR A 356 -3.38 -3.04 -10.71
C TYR A 356 -3.82 -2.14 -9.56
N LEU A 357 -5.05 -1.63 -9.63
CA LEU A 357 -5.65 -0.75 -8.64
C LEU A 357 -6.29 -1.56 -7.52
N PHE A 358 -5.58 -1.69 -6.41
CA PHE A 358 -6.07 -2.47 -5.27
C PHE A 358 -6.82 -1.62 -4.24
N GLY A 359 -6.50 -0.33 -4.15
CA GLY A 359 -7.11 0.58 -3.19
C GLY A 359 -7.52 1.91 -3.79
N VAL A 360 -8.58 2.48 -3.23
CA VAL A 360 -8.92 3.90 -3.37
C VAL A 360 -8.59 4.58 -2.04
N ILE A 361 -7.80 5.65 -2.05
CA ILE A 361 -7.46 6.42 -0.85
C ILE A 361 -8.74 6.98 -0.24
N SER A 362 -9.05 6.62 1.00
CA SER A 362 -10.32 6.97 1.65
C SER A 362 -10.12 7.93 2.83
N TRP A 363 -9.59 7.45 3.95
CA TRP A 363 -9.42 8.23 5.17
C TRP A 363 -8.17 7.82 5.97
N GLY A 364 -7.88 8.54 7.05
CA GLY A 364 -6.76 8.27 7.96
C GLY A 364 -6.78 9.24 9.15
N ASP A 365 -6.06 8.91 10.22
CA ASP A 365 -5.92 9.76 11.41
C ASP A 365 -4.54 10.44 11.38
N GLY A 366 -4.52 11.62 10.77
CA GLY A 366 -3.29 12.31 10.43
C GLY A 366 -2.64 11.76 9.18
N CYS A 367 -1.36 12.08 8.99
CA CYS A 367 -0.59 11.62 7.85
C CYS A 367 0.70 11.01 8.38
N ALA A 368 0.97 9.74 8.05
CA ALA A 368 2.20 9.06 8.40
C ALA A 368 2.44 9.06 9.92
N ARG A 369 1.39 8.79 10.70
CA ARG A 369 1.44 8.71 12.16
C ARG A 369 1.59 7.25 12.59
N GLU A 370 2.45 7.03 13.58
CA GLU A 370 2.68 5.70 14.14
C GLU A 370 1.37 5.07 14.62
N PHE A 371 1.12 3.80 14.23
CA PHE A 371 -0.13 3.07 14.49
C PHE A 371 -1.40 3.71 13.90
N ARG A 372 -1.26 4.64 12.96
CA ARG A 372 -2.38 5.28 12.23
C ARG A 372 -2.08 5.32 10.73
N PRO A 373 -2.00 4.14 10.06
CA PRO A 373 -1.76 4.08 8.62
C PRO A 373 -2.97 4.59 7.83
N GLY A 374 -2.76 5.00 6.58
CA GLY A 374 -3.85 5.29 5.66
C GLY A 374 -4.79 4.10 5.49
N VAL A 375 -6.09 4.41 5.36
CA VAL A 375 -7.16 3.46 5.14
C VAL A 375 -7.68 3.60 3.72
N TYR A 376 -7.82 2.46 3.04
CA TYR A 376 -8.13 2.37 1.63
C TYR A 376 -9.36 1.50 1.41
N THR A 377 -10.24 1.92 0.50
CA THR A 377 -11.36 1.09 0.04
C THR A 377 -10.82 -0.07 -0.80
N ARG A 378 -11.19 -1.30 -0.45
CA ARG A 378 -10.72 -2.55 -1.06
C ARG A 378 -11.38 -2.80 -2.42
N VAL A 379 -10.73 -2.42 -3.52
CA VAL A 379 -11.31 -2.47 -4.88
C VAL A 379 -11.77 -3.86 -5.29
N THR A 380 -11.11 -4.92 -4.83
CA THR A 380 -11.51 -6.31 -5.12
C THR A 380 -12.94 -6.64 -4.68
N ASN A 381 -13.45 -5.99 -3.63
CA ASN A 381 -14.82 -6.22 -3.15
C ASN A 381 -15.87 -5.50 -4.01
N TYR A 382 -15.46 -4.56 -4.86
CA TYR A 382 -16.36 -3.73 -5.67
C TYR A 382 -16.30 -4.06 -7.16
N LEU A 383 -15.56 -5.08 -7.59
CA LEU A 383 -15.38 -5.41 -9.01
C LEU A 383 -16.71 -5.65 -9.72
N ARG A 384 -17.61 -6.42 -9.09
CA ARG A 384 -18.95 -6.69 -9.61
C ARG A 384 -19.77 -5.40 -9.74
N TRP A 385 -19.79 -4.58 -8.69
CA TRP A 385 -20.48 -3.29 -8.72
C TRP A 385 -19.91 -2.38 -9.82
N ILE A 386 -18.58 -2.33 -9.97
CA ILE A 386 -17.92 -1.55 -11.02
C ILE A 386 -18.38 -2.02 -12.41
N GLU A 387 -18.38 -3.33 -12.65
CA GLU A 387 -18.79 -3.92 -13.93
C GLU A 387 -20.27 -3.62 -14.24
N GLU A 388 -21.16 -3.84 -13.28
CA GLU A 388 -22.60 -3.58 -13.41
C GLU A 388 -22.89 -2.10 -13.75
N LYS A 389 -22.15 -1.15 -13.14
CA LYS A 389 -22.34 0.29 -13.41
C LYS A 389 -21.70 0.75 -14.72
N ILE A 390 -20.60 0.14 -15.15
CA ILE A 390 -19.90 0.51 -16.39
C ILE A 390 -20.65 0.01 -17.63
N HIS A 391 -21.12 -1.23 -17.61
CA HIS A 391 -21.74 -1.89 -18.76
C HIS A 391 -23.27 -1.72 -18.78
N GLY A 392 -23.86 -1.24 -17.68
CA GLY A 392 -25.31 -1.28 -17.47
C GLY A 392 -25.75 -2.72 -17.19
N SER A 393 -26.96 -2.90 -16.66
CA SER A 393 -27.56 -4.22 -16.45
C SER A 393 -27.84 -4.91 -17.80
N SER A 394 -26.82 -5.44 -18.46
CA SER A 394 -27.01 -6.58 -19.36
C SER A 394 -27.44 -7.74 -18.48
N THR A 395 -28.71 -8.12 -18.61
CA THR A 395 -29.31 -9.32 -18.05
C THR A 395 -28.40 -10.52 -18.26
N PHE A 396 -27.76 -11.00 -17.20
CA PHE A 396 -27.17 -12.34 -17.20
C PHE A 396 -28.32 -13.34 -17.06
N PRO A 397 -28.50 -14.28 -18.01
CA PRO A 397 -29.41 -15.40 -17.79
C PRO A 397 -28.89 -16.26 -16.64
N HIS A 398 -29.84 -16.70 -15.82
CA HIS A 398 -29.67 -17.52 -14.63
C HIS A 398 -28.82 -18.78 -14.81
#